data_AF-A0A9N9JRK8-F1
#
_entry.id   AF-A0A9N9JRK8-F1
#
_cell.length_a   1.000
_cell.length_b   1.000
_cell.length_c   1.000
_cell.angle_alpha   90.00
_cell.angle_beta   90.00
_cell.angle_gamma   90.00
#
_symmetry.space_group_name_H-M   'P 1'
#
loop_
_entity.id
_entity.type
_entity.pdbx_description
1 polymer ?
#
loop_
_entity_poly.entity_id
_entity_poly.type
_entity_poly.pdbx_seq_one_letter_code
_entity_poly.pdbx_strand_id
1 'polypeptide(L)'
;DIEVSPFYYIWAKYTVLKYRYGIDQNLVGRMFGISLYNIKMNEFNLTGRKKFQPAEILEDTIYSNQSPYLSQVPCSWGALYFPEIWREFHYYLTARLTDVFGPKLQQIEIPESKSNRWSRSWKRYFIELAYLRGYVMLYPNYENSTSFSTNYAEKGVHYKGVNKTSLLLPLMEEDILLEGLPDGHLPNFNYLPTMDLWGILVSPEELILRGRKLHSEISRCPPGDLNKLTYDPQDLLCVDNPNPNPSNEDI
;
A
#
# COMPACT_ATOMS: atom_id res chain seq x y z
N ASP A 1 -1.98 -13.79 -17.97
CA ASP A 1 -2.40 -12.43 -17.57
C ASP A 1 -1.24 -11.52 -17.16
N ILE A 2 -0.32 -11.96 -16.29
CA ILE A 2 0.86 -11.17 -15.90
C ILE A 2 2.11 -11.68 -16.60
N GLU A 3 2.91 -10.76 -17.14
CA GLU A 3 4.28 -10.99 -17.58
C GLU A 3 5.23 -10.10 -16.79
N VAL A 4 6.47 -10.57 -16.61
CA VAL A 4 7.54 -9.85 -15.92
C VAL A 4 8.67 -9.55 -16.89
N SER A 5 9.29 -8.38 -16.71
CA SER A 5 10.51 -7.98 -17.40
C SER A 5 11.66 -8.95 -17.06
N PRO A 6 12.62 -9.21 -17.95
CA PRO A 6 13.86 -9.93 -17.62
C PRO A 6 14.63 -9.34 -16.42
N PHE A 7 14.44 -8.05 -16.12
CA PHE A 7 15.11 -7.33 -15.03
C PHE A 7 14.34 -7.33 -13.71
N TYR A 8 13.16 -7.96 -13.63
CA TYR A 8 12.30 -7.92 -12.43
C TYR A 8 13.03 -8.38 -11.16
N TYR A 9 13.84 -9.44 -11.29
CA TYR A 9 14.56 -10.02 -10.17
C TYR A 9 15.70 -9.11 -9.71
N ILE A 10 16.38 -8.43 -10.63
CA ILE A 10 17.47 -7.50 -10.31
C ILE A 10 16.90 -6.30 -9.55
N TRP A 11 15.78 -5.74 -10.01
CA TRP A 11 15.08 -4.68 -9.30
C TRP A 11 14.66 -5.09 -7.88
N ALA A 12 13.99 -6.23 -7.74
CA ALA A 12 13.56 -6.74 -6.43
C ALA A 12 14.75 -7.00 -5.50
N LYS A 13 15.82 -7.61 -6.00
CA LYS A 13 17.02 -7.89 -5.21
C LYS A 13 17.76 -6.60 -4.81
N TYR A 14 17.93 -5.67 -5.74
CA TYR A 14 18.64 -4.42 -5.49
C TYR A 14 17.92 -3.56 -4.44
N THR A 15 16.60 -3.41 -4.56
CA THR A 15 15.76 -2.68 -3.60
C THR A 15 15.77 -3.35 -2.21
N VAL A 16 15.67 -4.68 -2.13
CA VAL A 16 15.79 -5.41 -0.87
C VAL A 16 17.15 -5.18 -0.23
N LEU A 17 18.25 -5.33 -0.98
CA LEU A 17 19.60 -5.15 -0.44
C LEU A 17 19.84 -3.71 0.03
N LYS A 18 19.37 -2.71 -0.73
CA LYS A 18 19.50 -1.29 -0.38
C LYS A 18 18.74 -0.94 0.90
N TYR A 19 17.46 -1.30 0.96
CA TYR A 19 16.57 -0.78 2.01
C TYR A 19 16.44 -1.71 3.22
N ARG A 20 16.43 -3.03 3.03
CA ARG A 20 16.23 -3.99 4.14
C ARG A 20 17.53 -4.47 4.77
N TYR A 21 18.62 -4.50 4.00
CA TYR A 21 19.92 -5.00 4.45
C TYR A 21 21.03 -3.94 4.37
N GLY A 22 20.69 -2.72 3.96
CA GLY A 22 21.61 -1.60 3.87
C GLY A 22 21.51 -0.67 5.09
N ILE A 23 22.06 0.54 4.92
CA ILE A 23 22.11 1.57 5.96
C ILE A 23 20.70 2.00 6.40
N ASP A 24 19.72 1.93 5.50
CA ASP A 24 18.34 2.37 5.73
C ASP A 24 17.46 1.33 6.45
N GLN A 25 18.01 0.18 6.87
CA GLN A 25 17.23 -0.93 7.46
C GLN A 25 16.33 -0.55 8.65
N ASN A 26 16.72 0.49 9.41
CA ASN A 26 15.95 0.96 10.56
C ASN A 26 14.80 1.92 10.19
N LEU A 27 14.78 2.44 8.96
CA LEU A 27 13.80 3.41 8.49
C LEU A 27 12.61 2.74 7.77
N VAL A 28 12.80 1.51 7.30
CA VAL A 28 11.87 0.81 6.40
C VAL A 28 10.82 -0.02 7.11
N GLY A 29 10.67 0.13 8.44
CA GLY A 29 9.71 -0.67 9.23
C GLY A 29 8.26 -0.54 8.76
N ARG A 30 7.90 0.59 8.13
CA ARG A 30 6.56 0.84 7.55
C ARG A 30 6.46 0.55 6.06
N MET A 31 7.54 0.10 5.43
CA MET A 31 7.50 -0.30 4.04
C MET A 31 6.93 -1.73 3.97
N PHE A 32 5.78 -1.93 3.32
CA PHE A 32 5.11 -3.24 3.23
C PHE A 32 5.49 -4.08 2.02
N GLY A 33 6.19 -3.47 1.05
CA GLY A 33 6.67 -4.20 -0.11
C GLY A 33 7.28 -3.32 -1.18
N ILE A 34 7.60 -3.97 -2.29
CA ILE A 34 8.16 -3.38 -3.51
C ILE A 34 7.24 -3.76 -4.66
N SER A 35 6.77 -2.76 -5.41
CA SER A 35 6.01 -2.97 -6.63
C SER A 35 6.94 -3.30 -7.80
N LEU A 36 6.47 -4.19 -8.68
CA LEU A 36 7.05 -4.43 -10.00
C LEU A 36 6.31 -3.62 -11.08
N TYR A 37 5.19 -2.99 -10.74
CA TYR A 37 4.29 -2.31 -11.65
C TYR A 37 4.19 -0.82 -11.32
N ASN A 38 4.04 0.07 -12.30
CA ASN A 38 3.75 1.49 -12.06
C ASN A 38 2.25 1.76 -11.94
N ILE A 39 1.83 2.76 -11.15
CA ILE A 39 0.43 3.19 -11.14
C ILE A 39 0.22 4.20 -12.28
N LYS A 40 -0.73 3.95 -13.20
CA LYS A 40 -1.17 4.95 -14.21
C LYS A 40 -2.47 5.66 -13.85
N MET A 41 -3.27 5.04 -12.98
CA MET A 41 -4.59 5.53 -12.63
C MET A 41 -4.75 5.47 -11.11
N ASN A 42 -5.06 6.61 -10.48
CA ASN A 42 -5.52 6.64 -9.11
C ASN A 42 -6.99 6.21 -9.06
N GLU A 43 -7.30 5.18 -8.28
CA GLU A 43 -8.64 4.58 -8.19
C GLU A 43 -9.41 4.92 -6.90
N PHE A 44 -8.84 5.77 -6.04
CA PHE A 44 -9.33 6.05 -4.69
C PHE A 44 -10.31 7.22 -4.64
N ASN A 45 -10.28 8.09 -5.63
CA ASN A 45 -11.18 9.23 -5.74
C ASN A 45 -12.66 8.78 -5.87
N LEU A 46 -13.55 9.40 -5.08
CA LEU A 46 -15.00 9.12 -5.11
C LEU A 46 -15.63 9.42 -6.47
N THR A 47 -15.11 10.41 -7.20
CA THR A 47 -15.61 10.84 -8.51
C THR A 47 -15.22 9.91 -9.67
N GLY A 48 -14.33 8.94 -9.43
CA GLY A 48 -13.87 8.02 -10.48
C GLY A 48 -12.35 7.87 -10.50
N ARG A 49 -11.85 7.11 -11.48
CA ARG A 49 -10.41 6.96 -11.67
C ARG A 49 -9.83 8.24 -12.27
N LYS A 50 -8.75 8.75 -11.71
CA LYS A 50 -7.99 9.89 -12.26
C LYS A 50 -6.68 9.40 -12.83
N LYS A 51 -6.19 10.03 -13.90
CA LYS A 51 -4.82 9.78 -14.38
C LYS A 51 -3.85 10.13 -13.25
N PHE A 52 -2.80 9.34 -13.14
CA PHE A 52 -1.76 9.53 -12.13
C PHE A 52 -0.41 9.36 -12.83
N GLN A 53 0.39 10.41 -12.77
CA GLN A 53 1.72 10.46 -13.36
C GLN A 53 2.66 11.01 -12.28
N PRO A 54 3.47 10.16 -11.63
CA PRO A 54 4.36 10.58 -10.55
C PRO A 54 5.29 11.71 -10.99
N ALA A 55 5.84 11.65 -12.20
CA ALA A 55 6.72 12.68 -12.75
C ALA A 55 6.09 14.09 -12.74
N GLU A 56 4.79 14.22 -13.05
CA GLU A 56 4.07 15.52 -13.01
C GLU A 56 3.85 16.00 -11.57
N ILE A 57 3.74 15.08 -10.60
CA ILE A 57 3.57 15.42 -9.18
C ILE A 57 4.90 15.84 -8.55
N LEU A 58 5.99 15.26 -9.04
CA LEU A 58 7.35 15.56 -8.59
C LEU A 58 7.95 16.79 -9.30
N GLU A 59 7.31 17.27 -10.36
CA GLU A 59 7.68 18.51 -11.04
C GLU A 59 7.70 19.68 -10.06
N ASP A 60 8.71 20.54 -10.17
CA ASP A 60 8.97 21.68 -9.28
C ASP A 60 9.16 21.33 -7.78
N THR A 61 9.42 20.06 -7.45
CA THR A 61 9.79 19.63 -6.09
C THR A 61 11.30 19.45 -5.93
N ILE A 62 11.74 19.09 -4.72
CA ILE A 62 13.15 18.75 -4.45
C ILE A 62 13.55 17.38 -5.01
N TYR A 63 12.60 16.57 -5.44
CA TYR A 63 12.82 15.21 -5.90
C TYR A 63 13.00 15.19 -7.42
N SER A 64 13.82 14.26 -7.92
CA SER A 64 13.89 14.01 -9.37
C SER A 64 12.56 13.46 -9.89
N ASN A 65 12.16 13.87 -11.10
CA ASN A 65 10.92 13.44 -11.74
C ASN A 65 10.85 11.92 -11.95
N GLN A 66 12.00 11.25 -12.07
CA GLN A 66 12.14 9.79 -12.20
C GLN A 66 12.44 9.10 -10.86
N SER A 67 12.37 9.82 -9.74
CA SER A 67 12.61 9.22 -8.43
C SER A 67 11.58 8.12 -8.17
N PRO A 68 12.03 6.90 -7.78
CA PRO A 68 11.15 5.94 -7.12
C PRO A 68 10.44 6.62 -5.95
N TYR A 69 9.22 6.18 -5.65
CA TYR A 69 8.37 6.82 -4.64
C TYR A 69 7.72 5.79 -3.72
N LEU A 70 7.31 6.25 -2.54
CA LEU A 70 6.54 5.48 -1.57
C LEU A 70 5.05 5.83 -1.73
N SER A 71 4.18 4.82 -1.72
CA SER A 71 2.73 5.03 -1.77
C SER A 71 1.99 4.09 -0.84
N GLN A 72 0.92 4.55 -0.20
CA GLN A 72 0.05 3.70 0.62
C GLN A 72 -0.76 2.68 -0.21
N VAL A 73 -0.77 2.83 -1.54
CA VAL A 73 -1.53 1.96 -2.45
C VAL A 73 -0.83 0.59 -2.57
N PRO A 74 -1.50 -0.54 -2.26
CA PRO A 74 -0.93 -1.85 -2.53
C PRO A 74 -1.04 -2.21 -4.02
N CYS A 75 0.02 -2.82 -4.55
CA CYS A 75 0.06 -3.29 -5.93
C CYS A 75 -0.59 -4.69 -6.08
N SER A 76 -1.36 -4.88 -7.16
CA SER A 76 -2.05 -6.14 -7.48
C SER A 76 -1.55 -6.81 -8.77
N TRP A 77 -0.59 -6.22 -9.47
CA TRP A 77 -0.12 -6.64 -10.80
C TRP A 77 1.35 -7.05 -10.83
N GLY A 78 1.91 -7.43 -9.68
CA GLY A 78 3.30 -7.81 -9.51
C GLY A 78 3.92 -7.02 -8.36
N ALA A 79 4.20 -7.70 -7.26
CA ALA A 79 4.81 -7.10 -6.08
C ALA A 79 5.50 -8.15 -5.20
N LEU A 80 6.52 -7.70 -4.48
CA LEU A 80 7.14 -8.43 -3.38
C LEU A 80 6.61 -7.84 -2.07
N TYR A 81 5.93 -8.64 -1.26
CA TYR A 81 5.43 -8.23 0.06
C TYR A 81 6.38 -8.68 1.17
N PHE A 82 6.59 -7.83 2.17
CA PHE A 82 7.44 -8.16 3.31
C PHE A 82 6.71 -8.98 4.37
N PRO A 83 7.38 -9.99 4.97
CA PRO A 83 6.71 -11.03 5.73
C PRO A 83 6.06 -10.54 7.03
N GLU A 84 6.64 -9.54 7.69
CA GLU A 84 6.12 -9.01 8.96
C GLU A 84 4.73 -8.39 8.76
N ILE A 85 4.61 -7.52 7.76
CA ILE A 85 3.36 -6.81 7.45
C ILE A 85 2.37 -7.73 6.73
N TRP A 86 2.85 -8.65 5.88
CA TRP A 86 1.97 -9.64 5.26
C TRP A 86 1.32 -10.57 6.30
N ARG A 87 2.08 -10.98 7.32
CA ARG A 87 1.56 -11.76 8.44
C ARG A 87 0.57 -10.95 9.29
N GLU A 88 0.88 -9.70 9.61
CA GLU A 88 -0.06 -8.79 10.29
C GLU A 88 -1.37 -8.68 9.50
N PHE A 89 -1.28 -8.48 8.19
CA PHE A 89 -2.44 -8.40 7.31
C PHE A 89 -3.30 -9.66 7.35
N HIS A 90 -2.70 -10.85 7.37
CA HIS A 90 -3.45 -12.10 7.49
C HIS A 90 -4.31 -12.13 8.78
N TYR A 91 -3.73 -11.75 9.92
CA TYR A 91 -4.48 -11.67 11.18
C TYR A 91 -5.54 -10.57 11.15
N TYR A 92 -5.20 -9.39 10.60
CA TYR A 92 -6.11 -8.26 10.46
C TYR A 92 -7.33 -8.65 9.59
N LEU A 93 -7.09 -9.26 8.43
CA LEU A 93 -8.12 -9.71 7.51
C LEU A 93 -9.06 -10.71 8.18
N THR A 94 -8.53 -11.70 8.89
CA THR A 94 -9.36 -12.68 9.61
C THR A 94 -10.24 -12.02 10.68
N ALA A 95 -9.69 -11.10 11.47
CA ALA A 95 -10.46 -10.36 12.47
C ALA A 95 -11.54 -9.49 11.83
N ARG A 96 -11.21 -8.74 10.78
CA ARG A 96 -12.16 -7.89 10.04
C ARG A 96 -13.29 -8.69 9.40
N LEU A 97 -12.99 -9.82 8.76
CA LEU A 97 -14.03 -10.65 8.16
C LEU A 97 -14.96 -11.24 9.22
N THR A 98 -14.41 -11.70 10.34
CA THR A 98 -15.21 -12.19 11.49
C THR A 98 -16.16 -11.11 12.01
N ASP A 99 -15.67 -9.87 12.15
CA ASP A 99 -16.48 -8.74 12.59
C ASP A 99 -17.58 -8.36 11.58
N VAL A 100 -17.22 -8.22 10.30
CA VAL A 100 -18.15 -7.82 9.22
C VAL A 100 -19.29 -8.83 9.04
N PHE A 101 -19.00 -10.13 9.14
CA PHE A 101 -20.00 -11.20 9.01
C PHE A 101 -20.64 -11.62 10.34
N GLY A 102 -20.18 -11.06 11.45
CA GLY A 102 -20.64 -11.39 12.79
C GLY A 102 -21.18 -10.15 13.52
N PRO A 103 -20.54 -9.73 14.61
CA PRO A 103 -21.12 -8.77 15.56
C PRO A 103 -21.07 -7.30 15.07
N LYS A 104 -20.29 -6.98 14.03
CA LYS A 104 -20.16 -5.63 13.44
C LYS A 104 -19.84 -4.56 14.49
N LEU A 105 -18.90 -4.87 15.36
CA LEU A 105 -18.43 -4.02 16.46
C LEU A 105 -17.54 -2.89 15.97
N GLN A 106 -16.96 -2.98 14.76
CA GLN A 106 -16.04 -1.98 14.24
C GLN A 106 -16.46 -1.46 12.86
N GLN A 107 -16.71 -0.16 12.80
CA GLN A 107 -16.90 0.55 11.55
C GLN A 107 -15.59 1.22 11.13
N ILE A 108 -14.78 0.49 10.36
CA ILE A 108 -13.53 1.00 9.80
C ILE A 108 -13.79 1.47 8.37
N GLU A 109 -13.74 2.78 8.17
CA GLU A 109 -13.88 3.42 6.87
C GLU A 109 -12.78 4.47 6.70
N ILE A 110 -12.06 4.42 5.58
CA ILE A 110 -11.05 5.43 5.27
C ILE A 110 -11.78 6.69 4.78
N PRO A 111 -11.54 7.87 5.37
CA PRO A 111 -12.17 9.11 4.95
C PRO A 111 -12.04 9.32 3.44
N GLU A 112 -13.16 9.66 2.77
CA GLU A 112 -13.21 9.99 1.34
C GLU A 112 -12.58 8.96 0.36
N SER A 113 -12.50 7.69 0.78
CA SER A 113 -11.93 6.64 -0.08
C SER A 113 -13.00 5.80 -0.78
N LYS A 114 -12.85 5.63 -2.09
CA LYS A 114 -13.65 4.69 -2.89
C LYS A 114 -13.44 3.23 -2.46
N SER A 115 -12.32 2.91 -1.81
CA SER A 115 -12.01 1.54 -1.35
C SER A 115 -13.04 0.99 -0.36
N ASN A 116 -13.73 1.85 0.39
CA ASN A 116 -14.78 1.45 1.33
C ASN A 116 -15.92 0.69 0.62
N ARG A 117 -16.13 0.92 -0.67
CA ARG A 117 -17.16 0.23 -1.49
C ARG A 117 -16.72 -1.15 -1.99
N TRP A 118 -15.46 -1.54 -1.81
CA TRP A 118 -14.91 -2.81 -2.33
C TRP A 118 -15.09 -3.97 -1.35
N SER A 119 -16.33 -4.21 -0.90
CA SER A 119 -16.65 -5.17 0.17
C SER A 119 -16.15 -6.61 -0.04
N ARG A 120 -15.95 -7.01 -1.30
CA ARG A 120 -15.48 -8.37 -1.68
C ARG A 120 -13.99 -8.43 -2.04
N SER A 121 -13.25 -7.34 -1.90
CA SER A 121 -11.84 -7.27 -2.28
C SER A 121 -10.95 -7.37 -1.06
N TRP A 122 -9.98 -8.29 -1.05
CA TRP A 122 -8.94 -8.34 -0.02
C TRP A 122 -8.18 -7.01 0.06
N LYS A 123 -8.00 -6.35 -1.10
CA LYS A 123 -7.28 -5.08 -1.23
C LYS A 123 -7.89 -4.00 -0.33
N ARG A 124 -9.22 -3.99 -0.17
CA ARG A 124 -9.91 -3.07 0.75
C ARG A 124 -9.31 -3.14 2.15
N TYR A 125 -9.23 -4.34 2.72
CA TYR A 125 -8.75 -4.55 4.08
C TYR A 125 -7.25 -4.25 4.20
N PHE A 126 -6.47 -4.51 3.14
CA PHE A 126 -5.06 -4.14 3.13
C PHE A 126 -4.89 -2.61 3.14
N ILE A 127 -5.71 -1.88 2.38
CA ILE A 127 -5.73 -0.41 2.37
C ILE A 127 -6.15 0.12 3.75
N GLU A 128 -7.14 -0.49 4.42
CA GLU A 128 -7.50 -0.14 5.80
C GLU A 128 -6.28 -0.24 6.73
N LEU A 129 -5.58 -1.39 6.71
CA LEU A 129 -4.38 -1.59 7.52
C LEU A 129 -3.26 -0.60 7.15
N ALA A 130 -3.00 -0.39 5.86
CA ALA A 130 -1.97 0.53 5.39
C ALA A 130 -2.27 1.99 5.78
N TYR A 131 -3.55 2.39 5.78
CA TYR A 131 -3.95 3.70 6.26
C TYR A 131 -3.74 3.84 7.76
N LEU A 132 -4.22 2.88 8.56
CA LEU A 132 -4.11 2.90 10.02
C LEU A 132 -2.65 2.90 10.51
N ARG A 133 -1.78 2.16 9.83
CA ARG A 133 -0.36 2.05 10.20
C ARG A 133 0.55 3.05 9.50
N GLY A 134 0.04 3.85 8.56
CA GLY A 134 0.89 4.66 7.69
C GLY A 134 1.87 3.81 6.88
N TYR A 135 1.47 2.60 6.47
CA TYR A 135 2.32 1.74 5.66
C TYR A 135 2.36 2.19 4.21
N VAL A 136 3.52 2.00 3.60
CA VAL A 136 3.81 2.41 2.22
C VAL A 136 4.51 1.28 1.44
N MET A 137 4.36 1.25 0.13
CA MET A 137 5.08 0.38 -0.79
C MET A 137 5.96 1.21 -1.69
N LEU A 138 7.15 0.69 -2.00
CA LEU A 138 8.05 1.29 -2.96
C LEU A 138 7.54 1.03 -4.38
N TYR A 139 7.48 2.07 -5.20
CA TYR A 139 7.14 1.99 -6.61
C TYR A 139 8.32 2.44 -7.47
N PRO A 140 8.57 1.76 -8.61
CA PRO A 140 9.46 2.30 -9.65
C PRO A 140 8.85 3.56 -10.26
N ASN A 141 9.66 4.34 -10.97
CA ASN A 141 9.21 5.54 -11.68
C ASN A 141 10.10 5.86 -12.90
N TYR A 142 10.37 4.83 -13.70
CA TYR A 142 11.12 4.99 -14.95
C TYR A 142 10.27 5.72 -16.00
N GLU A 143 10.94 6.34 -16.97
CA GLU A 143 10.30 7.03 -18.08
C GLU A 143 9.25 6.17 -18.79
N ASN A 144 8.21 6.81 -19.32
CA ASN A 144 7.08 6.16 -19.99
C ASN A 144 6.32 5.13 -19.13
N SER A 145 6.44 5.20 -17.80
CA SER A 145 5.92 4.20 -16.86
C SER A 145 6.48 2.80 -17.10
N THR A 146 7.73 2.71 -17.55
CA THR A 146 8.44 1.44 -17.74
C THR A 146 8.47 0.67 -16.42
N SER A 147 8.05 -0.58 -16.50
CA SER A 147 7.74 -1.43 -15.35
C SER A 147 8.45 -2.77 -15.43
N PHE A 148 8.50 -3.47 -14.30
CA PHE A 148 9.04 -4.82 -14.19
C PHE A 148 7.97 -5.91 -14.29
N SER A 149 6.70 -5.53 -14.32
CA SER A 149 5.58 -6.39 -14.68
C SER A 149 4.52 -5.61 -15.47
N THR A 150 3.70 -6.34 -16.22
CA THR A 150 2.58 -5.80 -16.98
C THR A 150 1.38 -6.73 -16.89
N ASN A 151 0.17 -6.18 -17.01
CA ASN A 151 -1.08 -6.95 -17.00
C ASN A 151 -1.76 -6.83 -18.38
N TYR A 152 -1.94 -7.97 -19.04
CA TYR A 152 -2.54 -8.06 -20.36
C TYR A 152 -4.07 -7.92 -20.37
N ALA A 153 -4.67 -7.74 -19.19
CA ALA A 153 -6.09 -7.66 -18.97
C ALA A 153 -6.82 -8.83 -19.64
N GLU A 154 -6.24 -10.02 -19.53
CA GLU A 154 -6.84 -11.25 -20.02
C GLU A 154 -8.20 -11.45 -19.34
N LYS A 155 -9.13 -12.06 -20.07
CA LYS A 155 -10.50 -12.25 -19.59
C LYS A 155 -10.48 -13.09 -18.30
N GLY A 156 -11.04 -12.54 -17.23
CA GLY A 156 -11.07 -13.17 -15.91
C GLY A 156 -12.31 -12.81 -15.10
N VAL A 157 -12.35 -13.23 -13.84
CA VAL A 157 -13.51 -13.03 -12.92
C VAL A 157 -13.83 -11.54 -12.72
N HIS A 158 -12.80 -10.70 -12.71
CA HIS A 158 -12.93 -9.26 -12.47
C HIS A 158 -12.87 -8.40 -13.73
N TYR A 159 -12.56 -8.99 -14.89
CA TYR A 159 -12.39 -8.26 -16.14
C TYR A 159 -13.24 -8.87 -17.26
N LYS A 160 -14.32 -8.18 -17.62
CA LYS A 160 -15.30 -8.62 -18.63
C LYS A 160 -14.95 -8.16 -20.06
N GLY A 161 -13.71 -7.72 -20.31
CA GLY A 161 -13.20 -7.49 -21.66
C GLY A 161 -13.40 -6.08 -22.24
N VAL A 162 -13.43 -5.01 -21.42
CA VAL A 162 -13.56 -3.63 -21.92
C VAL A 162 -12.28 -2.83 -21.67
N ASN A 163 -11.60 -2.49 -22.78
CA ASN A 163 -10.45 -1.59 -22.95
C ASN A 163 -9.08 -2.06 -22.39
N LYS A 164 -8.46 -3.01 -23.11
CA LYS A 164 -7.16 -3.66 -22.81
C LYS A 164 -6.01 -2.70 -22.48
N THR A 165 -6.04 -1.47 -22.99
CA THR A 165 -4.90 -0.53 -22.95
C THR A 165 -4.62 0.09 -21.58
N SER A 166 -5.60 0.12 -20.66
CA SER A 166 -5.45 0.87 -19.40
C SER A 166 -4.57 0.19 -18.34
N LEU A 167 -4.39 -1.14 -18.43
CA LEU A 167 -3.56 -1.93 -17.51
C LEU A 167 -2.20 -2.32 -18.12
N LEU A 168 -2.02 -2.08 -19.41
CA LEU A 168 -0.78 -2.38 -20.13
C LEU A 168 0.27 -1.29 -19.87
N LEU A 169 1.41 -1.73 -19.35
CA LEU A 169 2.62 -0.93 -19.18
C LEU A 169 3.76 -1.50 -20.01
N PRO A 170 4.67 -0.66 -20.52
CA PRO A 170 5.88 -1.14 -21.14
C PRO A 170 6.73 -1.89 -20.10
N LEU A 171 7.22 -3.07 -20.49
CA LEU A 171 8.20 -3.80 -19.70
C LEU A 171 9.59 -3.22 -19.95
N MET A 172 10.46 -3.25 -18.94
CA MET A 172 11.87 -2.97 -19.12
C MET A 172 12.50 -4.11 -19.93
N GLU A 173 12.92 -3.83 -21.17
CA GLU A 173 13.56 -4.82 -22.05
C GLU A 173 15.08 -4.61 -22.19
N GLU A 174 15.55 -3.41 -21.87
CA GLU A 174 16.96 -3.02 -21.90
C GLU A 174 17.48 -2.69 -20.50
N ASP A 175 18.79 -2.79 -20.28
CA ASP A 175 19.42 -2.53 -18.98
C ASP A 175 19.56 -1.02 -18.73
N ILE A 176 18.43 -0.38 -18.42
CA ILE A 176 18.36 1.02 -17.99
C ILE A 176 18.18 1.14 -16.47
N LEU A 177 18.43 0.05 -15.73
CA LEU A 177 18.07 -0.06 -14.31
C LEU A 177 18.80 0.97 -13.45
N LEU A 178 20.08 1.24 -13.74
CA LEU A 178 20.84 2.27 -13.03
C LEU A 178 20.68 3.64 -13.70
N GLU A 179 20.83 3.72 -15.02
CA GLU A 179 20.75 4.98 -15.78
C GLU A 179 19.40 5.70 -15.62
N GLY A 180 18.31 4.94 -15.51
CA GLY A 180 16.97 5.49 -15.32
C GLY A 180 16.64 5.91 -13.88
N LEU A 181 17.57 5.72 -12.93
CA LEU A 181 17.42 6.19 -11.55
C LEU A 181 18.11 7.55 -11.35
N PRO A 182 17.62 8.38 -10.41
CA PRO A 182 18.33 9.60 -10.03
C PRO A 182 19.76 9.28 -9.61
N ASP A 183 20.73 10.03 -10.16
CA ASP A 183 22.16 9.88 -9.89
C ASP A 183 22.73 8.46 -10.14
N GLY A 184 22.04 7.63 -10.93
CA GLY A 184 22.50 6.29 -11.26
C GLY A 184 22.31 5.24 -10.16
N HIS A 185 21.55 5.54 -9.09
CA HIS A 185 21.36 4.61 -7.97
C HIS A 185 20.04 4.82 -7.23
N LEU A 186 19.64 3.84 -6.42
CA LEU A 186 18.48 4.02 -5.53
C LEU A 186 18.76 5.13 -4.50
N PRO A 187 17.84 6.11 -4.33
CA PRO A 187 17.95 7.12 -3.28
C PRO A 187 18.04 6.50 -1.88
N ASN A 188 18.52 7.26 -0.90
CA ASN A 188 18.34 6.84 0.50
C ASN A 188 16.86 6.98 0.88
N PHE A 189 16.40 6.18 1.84
CA PHE A 189 14.98 6.10 2.19
C PHE A 189 14.35 7.47 2.53
N ASN A 190 15.05 8.33 3.26
CA ASN A 190 14.57 9.68 3.62
C ASN A 190 14.45 10.65 2.44
N TYR A 191 15.05 10.32 1.28
CA TYR A 191 14.96 11.11 0.06
C TYR A 191 13.96 10.51 -0.95
N LEU A 192 13.19 9.50 -0.54
CA LEU A 192 12.08 9.00 -1.36
C LEU A 192 10.84 9.90 -1.18
N PRO A 193 10.27 10.46 -2.26
CA PRO A 193 8.98 11.12 -2.18
C PRO A 193 7.92 10.14 -1.69
N THR A 194 7.05 10.60 -0.79
CA THR A 194 5.98 9.80 -0.21
C THR A 194 4.63 10.37 -0.60
N MET A 195 3.74 9.49 -1.04
CA MET A 195 2.40 9.83 -1.51
C MET A 195 1.33 9.07 -0.73
N ASP A 196 0.22 9.75 -0.43
CA ASP A 196 -0.94 9.12 0.19
C ASP A 196 -1.76 8.29 -0.83
N LEU A 197 -2.91 7.76 -0.38
CA LEU A 197 -3.83 6.98 -1.22
C LEU A 197 -4.35 7.75 -2.45
N TRP A 198 -4.38 9.08 -2.41
CA TRP A 198 -4.87 9.92 -3.50
C TRP A 198 -3.76 10.37 -4.44
N GLY A 199 -2.50 10.01 -4.16
CA GLY A 199 -1.35 10.39 -4.96
C GLY A 199 -0.85 11.79 -4.65
N ILE A 200 -1.17 12.33 -3.48
CA ILE A 200 -0.70 13.66 -3.04
C ILE A 200 0.58 13.48 -2.24
N LEU A 201 1.58 14.32 -2.50
CA LEU A 201 2.83 14.36 -1.73
C LEU A 201 2.55 14.74 -0.29
N VAL A 202 3.07 13.93 0.63
CA VAL A 202 2.91 14.08 2.08
C VAL A 202 4.15 13.55 2.78
N SER A 203 4.37 13.99 4.03
CA SER A 203 5.45 13.41 4.83
C SER A 203 5.03 12.04 5.41
N PRO A 204 5.99 11.13 5.69
CA PRO A 204 5.71 9.89 6.39
C PRO A 204 5.02 10.10 7.75
N GLU A 205 5.39 11.15 8.47
CA GLU A 205 4.80 11.50 9.77
C GLU A 205 3.32 11.83 9.64
N GLU A 206 2.94 12.59 8.61
CA GLU A 206 1.55 12.95 8.32
C GLU A 206 0.69 11.69 8.06
N LEU A 207 1.21 10.71 7.32
CA LEU A 207 0.52 9.43 7.12
C LEU A 207 0.27 8.69 8.44
N ILE A 208 1.27 8.66 9.32
CA ILE A 208 1.16 8.04 10.65
C ILE A 208 0.13 8.78 11.51
N LEU A 209 0.15 10.11 11.51
CA LEU A 209 -0.80 10.92 12.28
C LEU A 209 -2.24 10.71 11.82
N ARG A 210 -2.50 10.66 10.51
CA ARG A 210 -3.82 10.34 9.94
C ARG A 210 -4.32 8.96 10.37
N GLY A 211 -3.45 7.95 10.28
CA GLY A 211 -3.76 6.59 10.71
C GLY A 211 -4.11 6.51 12.20
N ARG A 212 -3.34 7.19 13.05
CA ARG A 212 -3.57 7.26 14.51
C ARG A 212 -4.85 8.00 14.87
N LYS A 213 -5.17 9.07 14.13
CA LYS A 213 -6.42 9.80 14.31
C LYS A 213 -7.60 8.87 14.05
N LEU A 214 -7.61 8.18 12.90
CA LEU A 214 -8.66 7.20 12.60
C LEU A 214 -8.69 6.07 13.64
N HIS A 215 -7.53 5.53 14.04
CA HIS A 215 -7.44 4.50 15.08
C HIS A 215 -8.13 4.92 16.39
N SER A 216 -7.92 6.17 16.82
CA SER A 216 -8.54 6.73 18.04
C SER A 216 -10.06 6.90 17.93
N GLU A 217 -10.59 7.01 16.71
CA GLU A 217 -12.04 7.14 16.45
C GLU A 217 -12.73 5.76 16.41
N ILE A 218 -12.03 4.71 15.98
CA ILE A 218 -12.61 3.38 15.71
C ILE A 218 -12.31 2.31 16.77
N SER A 219 -11.36 2.57 17.69
CA SER A 219 -10.83 1.57 18.62
C SER A 219 -10.74 2.11 20.04
N ARG A 220 -10.93 1.22 21.02
CA ARG A 220 -10.80 1.56 22.44
C ARG A 220 -9.37 1.51 22.95
N CYS A 221 -8.49 0.73 22.32
CA CYS A 221 -7.09 0.76 22.71
C CYS A 221 -6.42 2.03 22.17
N PRO A 222 -5.74 2.80 23.03
CA PRO A 222 -5.06 3.99 22.59
C PRO A 222 -3.93 3.63 21.61
N PRO A 223 -3.65 4.48 20.60
CA PRO A 223 -2.50 4.28 19.74
C PRO A 223 -1.20 4.21 20.55
N GLY A 224 -0.38 3.18 20.30
CA GLY A 224 0.89 2.96 21.01
C GLY A 224 1.96 4.05 20.75
N ASP A 225 3.21 3.80 21.15
CA ASP A 225 4.33 4.70 20.83
C ASP A 225 4.46 4.90 19.31
N LEU A 226 4.64 6.15 18.86
CA LEU A 226 4.74 6.53 17.45
C LEU A 226 5.88 5.79 16.73
N ASN A 227 6.98 5.54 17.44
CA ASN A 227 8.18 4.90 16.91
C ASN A 227 8.15 3.37 17.03
N LYS A 228 7.19 2.81 17.77
CA LYS A 228 7.12 1.36 18.01
C LYS A 228 6.06 0.72 17.11
N LEU A 229 6.51 -0.18 16.25
CA LEU A 229 5.65 -1.01 15.42
C LEU A 229 5.62 -2.44 15.94
N THR A 230 4.42 -2.93 16.26
CA THR A 230 4.19 -4.26 16.86
C THR A 230 3.98 -5.35 15.79
N TYR A 231 3.49 -4.96 14.61
CA TYR A 231 2.97 -5.87 13.58
C TYR A 231 1.88 -6.82 14.10
N ASP A 232 1.14 -6.40 15.13
CA ASP A 232 0.04 -7.16 15.73
C ASP A 232 -1.24 -6.35 15.59
N PRO A 233 -2.25 -6.80 14.82
CA PRO A 233 -3.47 -6.04 14.63
C PRO A 233 -4.35 -5.98 15.89
N GLN A 234 -4.09 -6.79 16.93
CA GLN A 234 -4.83 -6.71 18.18
C GLN A 234 -4.69 -5.34 18.85
N ASP A 235 -3.58 -4.63 18.65
CA ASP A 235 -3.40 -3.27 19.15
C ASP A 235 -4.18 -2.20 18.36
N LEU A 236 -4.77 -2.59 17.22
CA LEU A 236 -5.68 -1.75 16.43
C LEU A 236 -7.14 -2.08 16.71
N LEU A 237 -7.46 -3.35 16.99
CA LEU A 237 -8.82 -3.88 16.89
C LEU A 237 -9.50 -4.15 18.25
N CYS A 238 -9.27 -3.32 19.26
CA CYS A 238 -9.90 -3.51 20.56
C CYS A 238 -11.35 -3.03 20.59
N VAL A 239 -12.25 -3.96 20.87
CA VAL A 239 -13.70 -3.76 21.03
C VAL A 239 -14.13 -4.18 22.44
N ASP A 240 -15.24 -3.63 22.92
CA ASP A 240 -15.84 -4.11 24.17
C ASP A 240 -16.20 -5.60 24.03
N ASN A 241 -15.94 -6.40 25.05
CA ASN A 241 -16.58 -7.72 25.13
C ASN A 241 -18.09 -7.47 25.17
N PRO A 242 -18.91 -8.10 24.32
CA PRO A 242 -20.34 -8.13 24.58
C PRO A 242 -20.49 -8.73 25.97
N ASN A 243 -21.15 -8.00 26.89
CA ASN A 243 -21.44 -8.50 28.23
C ASN A 243 -21.90 -9.97 28.11
N PRO A 244 -21.24 -10.94 28.78
CA PRO A 244 -21.88 -12.23 28.95
C PRO A 244 -23.18 -11.92 29.68
N ASN A 245 -24.32 -12.22 29.05
CA ASN A 245 -25.61 -11.99 29.69
C ASN A 245 -25.56 -12.57 31.12
N PRO A 246 -26.05 -11.81 32.12
CA PRO A 246 -26.03 -12.22 33.50
C PRO A 246 -26.78 -13.54 33.64
N SER A 247 -26.26 -14.37 34.52
CA SER A 247 -26.85 -15.57 35.09
C SER A 247 -28.37 -15.66 34.97
N ASN A 248 -28.83 -16.86 34.58
CA ASN A 248 -30.11 -17.43 34.98
C ASN A 248 -30.36 -17.19 36.48
N GLU A 249 -31.04 -16.11 36.82
CA GLU A 249 -31.79 -15.95 38.05
C GLU A 249 -33.03 -15.17 37.67
N ASP A 250 -34.13 -15.88 37.44
CA ASP A 250 -35.45 -15.55 37.97
C ASP A 250 -36.46 -16.63 37.57
N ILE A 251 -36.76 -17.49 38.56
CA ILE A 251 -38.01 -18.21 38.89
C ILE A 251 -38.61 -19.16 37.83
#